data_AF-M7Y3C4-F1
#
_entry.id   AF-M7Y3C4-F1
#
_cell.length_a   1.000
_cell.length_b   1.000
_cell.length_c   1.000
_cell.angle_alpha   90.00
_cell.angle_beta   90.00
_cell.angle_gamma   90.00
#
_symmetry.space_group_name_H-M   'P 1'
#
loop_
_entity.id
_entity.type
_entity.pdbx_description
1 polymer ?
#
loop_
_entity_poly.entity_id
_entity_poly.type
_entity_poly.pdbx_seq_one_letter_code
_entity_poly.pdbx_strand_id
1 'polypeptide(L)'
;MHQLKVDNLLEVLQEANLELDYQFRVEVHAQYIREKEQNLLRDVLDLLGGKGDVPTLDTLKFDFKIGRQVFVYDDEAHFNRYRLNTFKSDIYNIFSFPWVEAYKRLCRNHEKDCLKTGMQERLWNGPPIAAKVFGKSEDPGDLSGNGSAGWKLNAYNDVQYDLVSRLHGFKLVRIPVYENIMIGGSLKKIDDLLLHPKEEYRTGIRNWFIRKVQQ
;
A
#
# COMPACT_ATOMS: atom_id res chain seq x y z
N MET A 1 12.65 -6.64 5.51
CA MET A 1 11.84 -6.62 6.75
C MET A 1 10.36 -6.85 6.50
N HIS A 2 9.79 -6.34 5.40
CA HIS A 2 8.39 -6.61 5.00
C HIS A 2 7.98 -8.08 5.10
N GLN A 3 8.64 -8.97 4.35
CA GLN A 3 8.27 -10.39 4.31
C GLN A 3 8.29 -11.04 5.70
N LEU A 4 9.30 -10.73 6.52
CA LEU A 4 9.38 -11.24 7.90
C LEU A 4 8.15 -10.83 8.75
N LYS A 5 7.69 -9.57 8.64
CA LYS A 5 6.54 -9.06 9.38
C LYS A 5 5.23 -9.73 8.91
N VAL A 6 5.10 -9.95 7.61
CA VAL A 6 4.00 -10.71 7.02
C VAL A 6 4.03 -12.16 7.51
N ASP A 7 5.17 -12.83 7.43
CA ASP A 7 5.33 -14.23 7.87
C ASP A 7 4.99 -14.37 9.36
N ASN A 8 5.45 -13.44 10.20
CA ASN A 8 5.14 -13.39 11.63
C ASN A 8 3.63 -13.17 11.89
N LEU A 9 2.98 -12.29 11.12
CA LEU A 9 1.53 -12.13 11.20
C LEU A 9 0.81 -13.45 10.85
N LEU A 10 1.23 -14.11 9.78
CA LEU A 10 0.64 -15.36 9.33
C LEU A 10 0.83 -16.48 10.37
N GLU A 11 2.01 -16.59 10.97
CA GLU A 11 2.27 -17.53 12.08
C GLU A 11 1.30 -17.28 13.24
N VAL A 12 1.13 -16.03 13.65
CA VAL A 12 0.18 -15.66 14.72
C VAL A 12 -1.27 -16.02 14.35
N LEU A 13 -1.62 -16.04 13.07
CA LEU A 13 -2.95 -16.35 12.54
C LEU A 13 -3.20 -17.84 12.26
N GLN A 14 -2.17 -18.70 12.22
CA GLN A 14 -2.35 -20.14 11.99
C GLN A 14 -3.31 -20.77 13.03
N GLU A 15 -3.27 -20.28 14.27
CA GLU A 15 -4.17 -20.71 15.35
C GLU A 15 -5.64 -20.29 15.14
N ALA A 16 -5.94 -19.39 14.21
CA ALA A 16 -7.28 -18.86 13.97
C ALA A 16 -8.11 -19.67 12.95
N ASN A 17 -7.57 -20.78 12.42
CA ASN A 17 -8.22 -21.66 11.43
C ASN A 17 -8.77 -20.92 10.20
N LEU A 18 -8.02 -19.92 9.72
CA LEU A 18 -8.35 -19.14 8.53
C LEU A 18 -7.77 -19.81 7.29
N GLU A 19 -8.55 -19.94 6.22
CA GLU A 19 -8.06 -20.38 4.92
C GLU A 19 -7.24 -19.26 4.27
N LEU A 20 -5.91 -19.35 4.43
CA LEU A 20 -4.93 -18.40 3.93
C LEU A 20 -4.36 -18.85 2.60
N ASP A 21 -4.41 -17.97 1.60
CA ASP A 21 -3.70 -18.12 0.33
C ASP A 21 -2.52 -17.14 0.27
N TYR A 22 -1.30 -17.66 0.40
CA TYR A 22 -0.04 -16.92 0.51
C TYR A 22 0.58 -16.56 -0.84
N GLN A 23 0.08 -17.12 -1.95
CA GLN A 23 0.64 -16.92 -3.28
C GLN A 23 -0.38 -16.27 -4.22
N PHE A 24 -1.41 -15.66 -3.65
CA PHE A 24 -2.49 -15.07 -4.41
C PHE A 24 -2.00 -13.93 -5.31
N ARG A 25 -2.32 -14.07 -6.60
CA ARG A 25 -2.01 -13.09 -7.64
C ARG A 25 -3.26 -12.81 -8.46
N VAL A 26 -3.36 -11.59 -8.95
CA VAL A 26 -4.38 -11.18 -9.91
C VAL A 26 -3.69 -10.75 -11.19
N GLU A 27 -3.97 -11.46 -12.27
CA GLU A 27 -3.54 -11.05 -13.60
C GLU A 27 -4.35 -9.82 -14.04
N VAL A 28 -3.62 -8.78 -14.44
CA VAL A 28 -4.21 -7.54 -14.92
C VAL A 28 -4.25 -7.64 -16.43
N HIS A 29 -5.31 -8.25 -16.96
CA HIS A 29 -5.48 -8.24 -18.41
C HIS A 29 -5.95 -6.86 -18.82
N ALA A 30 -5.18 -6.16 -19.64
CA ALA A 30 -5.52 -4.83 -20.16
C ALA A 30 -6.94 -4.76 -20.77
N GLN A 31 -7.46 -5.88 -21.30
CA GLN A 31 -8.83 -6.00 -21.81
C GLN A 31 -9.94 -5.76 -20.75
N TYR A 32 -9.64 -5.93 -19.46
CA TYR A 32 -10.57 -5.64 -18.37
C TYR A 32 -10.49 -4.18 -17.88
N ILE A 33 -9.45 -3.45 -18.27
CA ILE A 33 -9.34 -2.00 -18.05
C ILE A 33 -9.94 -1.32 -19.27
N ARG A 34 -11.24 -1.02 -19.20
CA ARG A 34 -11.93 -0.31 -20.27
C ARG A 34 -11.55 1.16 -20.23
N GLU A 35 -11.99 1.91 -21.23
CA GLU A 35 -11.71 3.33 -21.39
C GLU A 35 -11.95 4.14 -20.09
N LYS A 36 -13.05 3.84 -19.37
CA LYS A 36 -13.35 4.50 -18.11
C LYS A 36 -12.25 4.25 -17.05
N GLU A 37 -11.83 3.00 -16.87
CA GLU A 37 -10.80 2.66 -15.89
C GLU A 37 -9.42 3.19 -16.32
N GLN A 38 -9.13 3.26 -17.62
CA GLN A 38 -7.91 3.91 -18.14
C GLN A 38 -7.91 5.42 -17.85
N ASN A 39 -9.04 6.09 -18.01
CA ASN A 39 -9.17 7.52 -17.69
C ASN A 39 -8.96 7.80 -16.20
N LEU A 40 -9.40 6.89 -15.31
CA LEU A 40 -9.12 6.99 -13.88
C LEU A 40 -7.62 6.85 -13.55
N LEU A 41 -6.93 5.93 -14.21
CA LEU A 41 -5.48 5.79 -14.04
C LEU A 41 -4.72 6.98 -14.67
N ARG A 42 -5.20 7.52 -15.79
CA ARG A 42 -4.67 8.74 -16.41
C ARG A 42 -4.75 9.93 -15.46
N ASP A 43 -5.90 10.17 -14.82
CA ASP A 43 -6.08 11.26 -13.84
C ASP A 43 -5.02 11.17 -12.73
N VAL A 44 -4.80 9.97 -12.18
CA VAL A 44 -3.79 9.73 -11.15
C VAL A 44 -2.38 9.99 -11.68
N LEU A 45 -2.10 9.56 -12.91
CA LEU A 45 -0.81 9.78 -13.54
C LEU A 45 -0.51 11.28 -13.68
N ASP A 46 -1.49 12.04 -14.15
CA ASP A 46 -1.40 13.49 -14.36
C ASP A 46 -1.24 14.22 -13.01
N LEU A 47 -1.97 13.80 -11.97
CA LEU A 47 -1.83 14.32 -10.60
C LEU A 47 -0.42 14.15 -10.02
N LEU A 48 0.31 13.13 -10.47
CA LEU A 48 1.69 12.85 -10.06
C LEU A 48 2.72 13.49 -11.01
N GLY A 49 2.27 14.16 -12.07
CA GLY A 49 3.12 14.78 -13.09
C GLY A 49 3.73 13.77 -14.07
N GLY A 50 3.12 12.59 -14.21
CA GLY A 50 3.54 11.59 -15.19
C GLY A 50 3.21 12.00 -16.61
N LYS A 51 3.92 11.43 -17.58
CA LYS A 51 3.79 11.72 -19.01
C LYS A 51 3.80 10.43 -19.82
N GLY A 52 3.26 10.51 -21.04
CA GLY A 52 3.26 9.40 -22.00
C GLY A 52 2.10 8.43 -21.77
N ASP A 53 2.31 7.16 -22.12
CA ASP A 53 1.29 6.12 -21.98
C ASP A 53 0.98 5.81 -20.51
N VAL A 54 -0.24 5.38 -20.22
CA VAL A 54 -0.65 4.94 -18.88
C VAL A 54 0.04 3.61 -18.59
N PRO A 55 1.02 3.54 -17.68
CA PRO A 55 1.64 2.26 -17.37
C PRO A 55 0.66 1.40 -16.58
N THR A 56 0.59 0.11 -16.91
CA THR A 56 -0.20 -0.87 -16.17
C THR A 56 0.70 -2.00 -15.69
N LEU A 57 0.50 -2.46 -14.46
CA LEU A 57 1.11 -3.70 -13.99
C LEU A 57 0.46 -4.87 -14.71
N ASP A 58 1.24 -5.90 -15.06
CA ASP A 58 0.71 -7.14 -15.65
C ASP A 58 0.09 -8.07 -14.59
N THR A 59 0.56 -7.96 -13.35
CA THR A 59 0.12 -8.80 -12.25
C THR A 59 0.21 -8.04 -10.93
N LEU A 60 -0.80 -8.20 -10.07
CA LEU A 60 -0.76 -7.79 -8.68
C LEU A 60 -0.45 -8.97 -7.78
N LYS A 61 0.52 -8.80 -6.88
CA LYS A 61 0.87 -9.79 -5.87
C LYS A 61 0.46 -9.24 -4.51
N PHE A 62 -0.51 -9.88 -3.88
CA PHE A 62 -0.92 -9.55 -2.52
C PHE A 62 -0.06 -10.31 -1.52
N ASP A 63 0.03 -9.83 -0.28
CA ASP A 63 0.78 -10.53 0.76
C ASP A 63 0.11 -11.85 1.12
N PHE A 64 -1.22 -11.85 1.18
CA PHE A 64 -2.05 -13.02 1.32
C PHE A 64 -3.54 -12.69 1.04
N LYS A 65 -4.37 -13.72 0.97
CA LYS A 65 -5.82 -13.64 0.78
C LYS A 65 -6.58 -14.52 1.77
N ILE A 66 -7.76 -14.05 2.19
CA ILE A 66 -8.75 -14.80 2.99
C ILE A 66 -10.13 -14.60 2.36
N GLY A 67 -10.77 -15.66 1.87
CA GLY A 67 -12.08 -15.55 1.22
C GLY A 67 -12.07 -14.54 0.06
N ARG A 68 -12.91 -13.50 0.13
CA ARG A 68 -12.95 -12.38 -0.85
C ARG A 68 -12.12 -11.16 -0.43
N GLN A 69 -11.22 -11.30 0.54
CA GLN A 69 -10.39 -10.20 1.05
C GLN A 69 -8.93 -10.43 0.68
N VAL A 70 -8.27 -9.38 0.21
CA VAL A 70 -6.85 -9.38 -0.15
C VAL A 70 -6.11 -8.40 0.73
N PHE A 71 -4.91 -8.76 1.17
CA PHE A 71 -4.16 -8.02 2.19
C PHE A 71 -2.84 -7.51 1.62
N VAL A 72 -2.50 -6.26 1.97
CA VAL A 72 -1.21 -5.64 1.70
C VAL A 72 -0.71 -4.96 2.97
N TYR A 73 0.54 -5.22 3.34
CA TYR A 73 1.26 -4.52 4.39
C TYR A 73 1.97 -3.31 3.78
N ASP A 74 1.69 -2.12 4.29
CA ASP A 74 2.31 -0.90 3.79
C ASP A 74 3.42 -0.47 4.74
N ASP A 75 4.66 -0.49 4.27
CA ASP A 75 5.83 -0.01 5.00
C ASP A 75 5.96 1.53 4.97
N GLU A 76 7.00 2.07 5.60
CA GLU A 76 7.22 3.51 5.72
C GLU A 76 7.23 4.23 4.37
N ALA A 77 7.68 3.58 3.28
CA ALA A 77 7.85 4.20 1.97
C ALA A 77 6.51 4.56 1.27
N HIS A 78 5.40 4.05 1.77
CA HIS A 78 4.06 4.35 1.24
C HIS A 78 3.46 5.66 1.80
N PHE A 79 4.02 6.22 2.87
CA PHE A 79 3.40 7.34 3.59
C PHE A 79 4.07 8.68 3.27
N ASN A 80 3.87 9.16 2.04
CA ASN A 80 4.45 10.41 1.52
C ASN A 80 3.41 11.29 0.79
N ARG A 81 3.82 12.52 0.42
CA ARG A 81 2.97 13.47 -0.34
C ARG A 81 2.41 12.94 -1.66
N TYR A 82 3.13 12.06 -2.36
CA TYR A 82 2.67 11.54 -3.64
C TYR A 82 1.51 10.58 -3.42
N ARG A 83 1.64 9.65 -2.46
CA ARG A 83 0.53 8.79 -2.04
C ARG A 83 -0.66 9.62 -1.52
N LEU A 84 -0.40 10.64 -0.71
CA LEU A 84 -1.44 11.57 -0.26
C LEU A 84 -2.20 12.23 -1.42
N ASN A 85 -1.48 12.64 -2.47
CA ASN A 85 -2.09 13.25 -3.66
C ASN A 85 -2.93 12.26 -4.44
N THR A 86 -2.55 10.98 -4.52
CA THR A 86 -3.37 9.98 -5.20
C THR A 86 -4.77 9.84 -4.59
N PHE A 87 -4.92 10.04 -3.28
CA PHE A 87 -6.22 10.01 -2.60
C PHE A 87 -7.16 11.18 -2.93
N LYS A 88 -6.73 12.10 -3.79
CA LYS A 88 -7.55 13.18 -4.35
C LYS A 88 -8.12 12.84 -5.74
N SER A 89 -7.67 11.75 -6.35
CA SER A 89 -8.14 11.31 -7.67
C SER A 89 -9.58 10.79 -7.63
N ASP A 90 -10.20 10.73 -8.80
CA ASP A 90 -11.59 10.29 -8.95
C ASP A 90 -11.83 8.84 -8.54
N ILE A 91 -10.80 8.00 -8.51
CA ILE A 91 -10.89 6.62 -8.00
C ILE A 91 -11.45 6.59 -6.58
N TYR A 92 -10.98 7.48 -5.71
CA TYR A 92 -11.40 7.52 -4.31
C TYR A 92 -12.67 8.33 -4.08
N ASN A 93 -13.16 9.05 -5.10
CA ASN A 93 -14.49 9.66 -5.10
C ASN A 93 -15.56 8.67 -5.57
N ILE A 94 -15.23 7.82 -6.55
CA ILE A 94 -16.13 6.82 -7.15
C ILE A 94 -16.24 5.58 -6.26
N PHE A 95 -15.11 5.12 -5.72
CA PHE A 95 -15.05 3.93 -4.89
C PHE A 95 -14.80 4.30 -3.43
N SER A 96 -15.64 3.77 -2.54
CA SER A 96 -15.46 3.93 -1.10
C SER A 96 -14.47 2.90 -0.56
N PHE A 97 -13.39 3.39 0.05
CA PHE A 97 -12.42 2.58 0.79
C PHE A 97 -12.37 3.05 2.25
N PRO A 98 -12.65 2.20 3.24
CA PRO A 98 -12.82 2.61 4.64
C PRO A 98 -11.53 3.16 5.27
N TRP A 99 -10.36 2.83 4.71
CA TRP A 99 -9.06 3.20 5.23
C TRP A 99 -8.51 4.53 4.68
N VAL A 100 -9.11 5.12 3.63
CA VAL A 100 -8.55 6.29 2.92
C VAL A 100 -8.32 7.50 3.84
N GLU A 101 -9.29 7.84 4.69
CA GLU A 101 -9.14 9.00 5.59
C GLU A 101 -8.05 8.78 6.64
N ALA A 102 -7.86 7.54 7.10
CA ALA A 102 -6.74 7.19 7.97
C ALA A 102 -5.41 7.35 7.22
N TYR A 103 -5.33 6.84 5.99
CA TYR A 103 -4.13 6.92 5.16
C TYR A 103 -3.74 8.36 4.80
N LYS A 104 -4.72 9.24 4.52
CA LYS A 104 -4.47 10.67 4.32
C LYS A 104 -3.79 11.30 5.55
N ARG A 105 -4.20 10.93 6.77
CA ARG A 105 -3.54 11.40 8.01
C ARG A 105 -2.15 10.81 8.17
N LEU A 106 -1.99 9.50 7.92
CA LEU A 106 -0.69 8.84 8.03
C LEU A 106 0.35 9.44 7.08
N CYS A 107 -0.01 9.71 5.81
CA CYS A 107 0.90 10.34 4.86
C CYS A 107 1.35 11.74 5.30
N ARG A 108 0.47 12.53 5.94
CA ARG A 108 0.83 13.86 6.46
C ARG A 108 1.76 13.77 7.68
N ASN A 109 1.49 12.82 8.57
CA ASN A 109 2.20 12.71 9.84
C ASN A 109 3.57 12.04 9.71
N HIS A 110 3.72 11.13 8.74
CA HIS A 110 4.89 10.25 8.65
C HIS A 110 5.76 10.47 7.41
N GLU A 111 5.58 11.54 6.64
CA GLU A 111 6.46 11.85 5.50
C GLU A 111 7.94 11.96 5.91
N LYS A 112 8.22 12.47 7.11
CA LYS A 112 9.60 12.53 7.64
C LYS A 112 10.20 11.14 7.87
N ASP A 113 9.40 10.18 8.30
CA ASP A 113 9.85 8.81 8.52
C ASP A 113 10.01 8.08 7.18
N CYS A 114 9.08 8.29 6.25
CA CYS A 114 9.21 7.87 4.85
C CYS A 114 10.49 8.42 4.21
N LEU A 115 10.89 9.67 4.50
CA LEU A 115 12.11 10.25 3.95
C LEU A 115 13.36 9.53 4.45
N LYS A 116 13.45 9.21 5.74
CA LYS A 116 14.60 8.50 6.32
C LYS A 116 14.86 7.16 5.63
N THR A 117 13.81 6.42 5.29
CA THR A 117 13.91 5.09 4.67
C THR A 117 13.91 5.15 3.15
N GLY A 118 13.15 6.07 2.56
CA GLY A 118 12.90 6.18 1.13
C GLY A 118 13.93 7.00 0.34
N MET A 119 14.92 7.63 0.98
CA MET A 119 16.05 8.28 0.31
C MET A 119 17.05 7.29 -0.32
N GLN A 120 16.94 5.99 -0.02
CA GLN A 120 17.79 4.98 -0.65
C GLN A 120 17.63 5.04 -2.18
N GLU A 121 18.75 5.01 -2.91
CA GLU A 121 18.78 5.26 -4.36
C GLU A 121 17.74 4.42 -5.13
N ARG A 122 17.59 3.14 -4.76
CA ARG A 122 16.62 2.22 -5.36
C ARG A 122 15.15 2.65 -5.17
N LEU A 123 14.81 3.24 -4.02
CA LEU A 123 13.46 3.70 -3.71
C LEU A 123 13.22 5.10 -4.27
N TRP A 124 14.22 5.97 -4.20
CA TRP A 124 14.13 7.36 -4.63
C TRP A 124 14.06 7.50 -6.16
N ASN A 125 14.91 6.77 -6.88
CA ASN A 125 14.90 6.78 -8.35
C ASN A 125 13.91 5.76 -8.92
N GLY A 126 13.71 4.63 -8.22
CA GLY A 126 12.89 3.53 -8.71
C GLY A 126 13.54 2.78 -9.89
N PRO A 127 12.81 1.84 -10.50
CA PRO A 127 13.23 1.18 -11.74
C PRO A 127 13.24 2.17 -12.92
N PRO A 128 13.88 1.84 -14.07
CA PRO A 128 13.97 2.75 -15.23
C PRO A 128 12.63 3.32 -15.73
N ILE A 129 11.55 2.57 -15.58
CA ILE A 129 10.20 3.04 -15.95
C ILE A 129 9.75 4.26 -15.14
N ALA A 130 10.21 4.42 -13.89
CA ALA A 130 9.89 5.58 -13.06
C ALA A 130 10.39 6.89 -13.72
N ALA A 131 11.65 6.91 -14.14
CA ALA A 131 12.22 8.08 -14.82
C ALA A 131 11.62 8.31 -16.21
N LYS A 132 11.28 7.23 -16.93
CA LYS A 132 10.59 7.33 -18.23
C LYS A 132 9.22 8.01 -18.10
N VAL A 133 8.48 7.70 -17.03
CA VAL A 133 7.11 8.17 -16.82
C VAL A 133 7.07 9.52 -16.10
N PHE A 134 7.84 9.70 -15.03
CA PHE A 134 7.78 10.88 -14.16
C PHE A 134 8.96 11.84 -14.34
N GLY A 135 9.92 11.55 -15.23
CA GLY A 135 11.14 12.32 -15.38
C GLY A 135 12.21 11.97 -14.34
N LYS A 136 13.40 12.56 -14.48
CA LYS A 136 14.54 12.33 -13.56
C LYS A 136 14.19 12.82 -12.15
N SER A 137 14.51 12.03 -11.12
CA SER A 137 14.40 12.49 -9.74
C SER A 137 15.37 13.64 -9.45
N GLU A 138 15.01 14.49 -8.49
CA GLU A 138 15.96 15.39 -7.83
C GLU A 138 16.93 14.58 -6.94
N ASP A 139 17.87 15.26 -6.28
CA ASP A 139 18.78 14.63 -5.34
C ASP A 139 18.01 13.95 -4.18
N PRO A 140 18.47 12.78 -3.67
CA PRO A 140 17.81 12.11 -2.56
C PRO A 140 17.54 13.01 -1.37
N GLY A 141 16.27 13.14 -1.00
CA GLY A 141 15.82 14.01 0.09
C GLY A 141 15.24 15.34 -0.38
N ASP A 142 15.53 15.77 -1.61
CA ASP A 142 14.96 16.98 -2.19
C ASP A 142 13.56 16.71 -2.76
N LEU A 143 12.54 17.16 -2.03
CA LEU A 143 11.14 17.04 -2.44
C LEU A 143 10.65 18.28 -3.21
N SER A 144 11.53 19.21 -3.57
CA SER A 144 11.24 20.32 -4.48
C SER A 144 11.27 19.86 -5.94
N GLY A 145 10.92 20.74 -6.89
CA GLY A 145 10.97 20.42 -8.31
C GLY A 145 10.19 19.15 -8.67
N ASN A 146 10.86 18.19 -9.32
CA ASN A 146 10.24 16.90 -9.64
C ASN A 146 10.13 15.95 -8.43
N GLY A 147 11.01 16.14 -7.43
CA GLY A 147 11.25 15.25 -6.30
C GLY A 147 11.56 13.81 -6.72
N SER A 148 10.91 12.83 -6.08
CA SER A 148 11.22 11.40 -6.24
C SER A 148 10.34 10.72 -7.30
N ALA A 149 10.92 10.38 -8.45
CA ALA A 149 10.25 9.58 -9.48
C ALA A 149 9.87 8.18 -8.98
N GLY A 150 10.73 7.57 -8.14
CA GLY A 150 10.47 6.25 -7.57
C GLY A 150 9.28 6.25 -6.61
N TRP A 151 9.14 7.28 -5.77
CA TRP A 151 8.00 7.41 -4.86
C TRP A 151 6.69 7.69 -5.62
N LYS A 152 6.75 8.49 -6.71
CA LYS A 152 5.59 8.70 -7.60
C LYS A 152 5.13 7.40 -8.24
N LEU A 153 6.06 6.60 -8.76
CA LEU A 153 5.73 5.29 -9.31
C LEU A 153 5.15 4.35 -8.26
N ASN A 154 5.70 4.33 -7.04
CA ASN A 154 5.15 3.51 -5.95
C ASN A 154 3.71 3.93 -5.60
N ALA A 155 3.47 5.23 -5.44
CA ALA A 155 2.15 5.78 -5.17
C ALA A 155 1.15 5.48 -6.30
N TYR A 156 1.60 5.52 -7.56
CA TYR A 156 0.80 5.14 -8.71
C TYR A 156 0.48 3.63 -8.74
N ASN A 157 1.46 2.77 -8.42
CA ASN A 157 1.24 1.33 -8.33
C ASN A 157 0.26 0.99 -7.21
N ASP A 158 0.33 1.66 -6.06
CA ASP A 158 -0.64 1.49 -4.98
C ASP A 158 -2.08 1.74 -5.45
N VAL A 159 -2.29 2.75 -6.29
CA VAL A 159 -3.61 3.04 -6.88
C VAL A 159 -4.08 1.92 -7.80
N GLN A 160 -3.17 1.32 -8.58
CA GLN A 160 -3.52 0.15 -9.40
C GLN A 160 -3.95 -1.04 -8.52
N TYR A 161 -3.30 -1.27 -7.38
CA TYR A 161 -3.76 -2.29 -6.41
C TYR A 161 -5.18 -1.99 -5.92
N ASP A 162 -5.46 -0.75 -5.57
CA ASP A 162 -6.77 -0.34 -5.06
C ASP A 162 -7.86 -0.47 -6.12
N LEU A 163 -7.60 -0.01 -7.35
CA LEU A 163 -8.56 -0.07 -8.45
C LEU A 163 -8.83 -1.50 -8.90
N VAL A 164 -7.78 -2.27 -9.22
CA VAL A 164 -7.94 -3.62 -9.77
C VAL A 164 -8.56 -4.56 -8.74
N SER A 165 -8.15 -4.50 -7.47
CA SER A 165 -8.80 -5.31 -6.43
C SER A 165 -10.30 -5.03 -6.36
N ARG A 166 -10.70 -3.76 -6.48
CA ARG A 166 -12.11 -3.36 -6.53
C ARG A 166 -12.84 -3.88 -7.77
N LEU A 167 -12.23 -3.80 -8.95
CA LEU A 167 -12.81 -4.28 -10.21
C LEU A 167 -13.02 -5.81 -10.22
N HIS A 168 -12.11 -6.57 -9.60
CA HIS A 168 -12.27 -8.01 -9.41
C HIS A 168 -13.23 -8.37 -8.25
N GLY A 169 -13.79 -7.37 -7.58
CA GLY A 169 -14.73 -7.56 -6.48
C GLY A 169 -14.08 -8.12 -5.21
N PHE A 170 -12.77 -7.91 -5.04
CA PHE A 170 -12.09 -8.16 -3.77
C PHE A 170 -12.24 -6.95 -2.84
N LYS A 171 -12.27 -7.24 -1.55
CA LYS A 171 -12.11 -6.23 -0.50
C LYS A 171 -10.63 -6.09 -0.19
N LEU A 172 -10.04 -4.96 -0.54
CA LEU A 172 -8.65 -4.66 -0.18
C LEU A 172 -8.56 -4.17 1.27
N VAL A 173 -7.79 -4.90 2.06
CA VAL A 173 -7.41 -4.53 3.43
C VAL A 173 -5.94 -4.14 3.43
N ARG A 174 -5.66 -2.87 3.69
CA ARG A 174 -4.29 -2.41 3.89
C ARG A 174 -3.93 -2.39 5.38
N ILE A 175 -2.73 -2.84 5.71
CA ILE A 175 -2.17 -2.87 7.06
C ILE A 175 -1.02 -1.86 7.12
N PRO A 176 -1.25 -0.64 7.61
CA PRO A 176 -0.20 0.36 7.67
C PRO A 176 0.76 0.06 8.84
N VAL A 177 2.05 0.24 8.58
CA VAL A 177 3.12 0.16 9.60
C VAL A 177 2.81 0.98 10.85
N TYR A 178 2.15 2.13 10.70
CA TYR A 178 1.87 3.08 11.78
C TYR A 178 0.57 2.80 12.57
N GLU A 179 -0.11 1.67 12.33
CA GLU A 179 -1.29 1.34 13.10
C GLU A 179 -0.93 1.05 14.56
N ASN A 180 -1.67 1.63 15.49
CA ASN A 180 -1.52 1.35 16.92
C ASN A 180 -2.68 0.49 17.41
N ILE A 181 -2.37 -0.49 18.26
CA ILE A 181 -3.35 -1.37 18.87
C ILE A 181 -3.21 -1.35 20.39
N MET A 182 -4.36 -1.35 21.08
CA MET A 182 -4.41 -1.41 22.54
C MET A 182 -4.21 -2.86 23.01
N ILE A 183 -3.04 -3.16 23.59
CA ILE A 183 -2.72 -4.47 24.18
C ILE A 183 -2.15 -4.26 25.57
N GLY A 184 -2.72 -4.98 26.56
CA GLY A 184 -2.26 -4.92 27.95
C GLY A 184 -2.34 -3.51 28.56
N GLY A 185 -3.35 -2.72 28.17
CA GLY A 185 -3.54 -1.35 28.69
C GLY A 185 -2.60 -0.28 28.09
N SER A 186 -1.82 -0.63 27.07
CA SER A 186 -0.92 0.31 26.38
C SER A 186 -1.14 0.29 24.87
N LEU A 187 -0.95 1.44 24.22
CA LEU A 187 -0.88 1.52 22.77
C LEU A 187 0.47 0.99 22.30
N LYS A 188 0.45 0.04 21.36
CA LYS A 188 1.64 -0.53 20.72
C LYS A 188 1.50 -0.45 19.20
N LYS A 189 2.58 -0.10 18.51
CA LYS A 189 2.62 -0.07 17.04
C LYS A 189 2.58 -1.50 16.51
N ILE A 190 1.74 -1.77 15.51
CA ILE A 190 1.61 -3.09 14.90
C ILE A 190 2.95 -3.55 14.32
N ASP A 191 3.72 -2.62 13.76
CA ASP A 191 5.03 -2.89 13.19
C ASP A 191 6.02 -3.52 14.18
N ASP A 192 6.08 -2.98 15.40
CA ASP A 192 6.96 -3.48 16.45
C ASP A 192 6.50 -4.87 16.93
N LEU A 193 5.18 -5.06 17.00
CA LEU A 193 4.57 -6.33 17.39
C LEU A 193 4.80 -7.43 16.36
N LEU A 194 4.74 -7.10 15.07
CA LEU A 194 4.98 -8.06 13.99
C LEU A 194 6.46 -8.30 13.75
N LEU A 195 7.34 -7.38 14.13
CA LEU A 195 8.78 -7.61 14.07
C LEU A 195 9.20 -8.68 15.10
N HIS A 196 8.61 -8.65 16.30
CA HIS A 196 8.88 -9.58 17.39
C HIS A 196 7.59 -9.99 18.12
N PRO A 197 6.82 -10.96 17.57
CA PRO A 197 5.51 -11.36 18.10
C PRO A 197 5.65 -12.19 19.38
N LYS A 198 5.90 -11.53 20.51
CA LYS A 198 5.94 -12.17 21.84
C LYS A 198 4.63 -12.92 22.11
N GLU A 199 4.74 -14.09 22.74
CA GLU A 199 3.59 -14.93 23.12
C GLU A 199 2.46 -14.15 23.82
N GLU A 200 2.83 -13.28 24.75
CA GLU A 200 1.90 -12.42 25.51
C GLU A 200 1.05 -11.48 24.64
N TYR A 201 1.48 -11.17 23.40
CA TYR A 201 0.77 -10.27 22.50
C TYR A 201 0.02 -10.98 21.38
N ARG A 202 0.28 -12.28 21.13
CA ARG A 202 -0.30 -13.03 20.00
C ARG A 202 -1.83 -12.98 19.98
N THR A 203 -2.48 -13.22 21.12
CA THR A 203 -3.95 -13.13 21.24
C THR A 203 -4.47 -11.72 20.91
N GLY A 204 -3.75 -10.68 21.33
CA GLY A 204 -4.12 -9.29 21.03
C GLY A 204 -4.03 -8.97 19.54
N ILE A 205 -2.94 -9.42 18.88
CA ILE A 205 -2.73 -9.30 17.44
C ILE A 205 -3.84 -10.04 16.68
N ARG A 206 -4.15 -11.30 17.05
CA ARG A 206 -5.26 -12.07 16.43
C ARG A 206 -6.59 -11.35 16.54
N ASN A 207 -6.95 -10.90 17.75
CA ASN A 207 -8.23 -10.21 17.97
C ASN A 207 -8.32 -8.93 17.15
N TRP A 208 -7.21 -8.18 17.01
CA TRP A 208 -7.15 -7.02 16.13
C TRP A 208 -7.34 -7.40 14.67
N PHE A 209 -6.65 -8.45 14.20
CA PHE A 209 -6.74 -8.88 12.81
C PHE A 209 -8.14 -9.38 12.46
N ILE A 210 -8.77 -10.19 13.32
CA ILE A 210 -10.15 -10.67 13.12
C ILE A 210 -11.13 -9.50 12.98
N ARG A 211 -10.98 -8.43 13.77
CA ARG A 211 -11.80 -7.22 13.61
C ARG A 211 -11.61 -6.57 12.24
N LYS A 212 -10.39 -6.56 11.68
CA LYS A 212 -10.15 -6.05 10.32
C LYS A 212 -10.80 -6.90 9.24
N VAL A 213 -10.86 -8.22 9.44
CA VAL A 213 -11.53 -9.14 8.52
C VAL A 213 -13.06 -8.95 8.57
N GLN A 214 -13.62 -8.55 9.71
CA GLN A 214 -15.06 -8.41 9.92
C GLN A 214 -15.64 -7.03 9.55
N GLN A 215 -14.85 -5.95 9.69
CA GLN A 215 -15.16 -4.63 9.13
C GLN A 215 -15.18 -4.70 7.63
#